data_AF-A0A0S8ICY8-F1
#
_entry.id   AF-A0A0S8ICY8-F1
#
_cell.length_a   1.000
_cell.length_b   1.000
_cell.length_c   1.000
_cell.angle_alpha   90.00
_cell.angle_beta   90.00
_cell.angle_gamma   90.00
#
_symmetry.space_group_name_H-M   'P 1'
#
loop_
_entity.id
_entity.type
_entity.pdbx_description
1 polymer ?
#
loop_
_entity_poly.entity_id
_entity_poly.type
_entity_poly.pdbx_seq_one_letter_code
_entity_poly.pdbx_strand_id
1 'polypeptide(L)'
;MDLLEFNTHSFIVKIWLEEPAVDNRRATWRGHITHVPSGERRYLKNLWQIVAFIAPYLIAMGVKLNLYLRLQGWLQRRKEEDIGREQPQSDETTGEVIHPTIRSSG
;
A
#
# COMPACT_ATOMS: atom_id res chain seq x y z
N MET A 1 20.86 12.68 22.17
CA MET A 1 19.92 11.99 21.26
C MET A 1 19.31 13.09 20.41
N ASP A 2 19.75 13.16 19.16
CA ASP A 2 19.72 14.36 18.33
C ASP A 2 18.30 14.68 17.81
N LEU A 3 17.89 15.94 17.95
CA LEU A 3 16.59 16.48 17.52
C LEU A 3 16.29 16.27 16.02
N LEU A 4 17.29 15.90 15.22
CA LEU A 4 17.17 15.59 13.79
C LEU A 4 16.40 14.29 13.50
N GLU A 5 16.46 13.30 14.40
CA GLU A 5 15.79 12.00 14.18
C GLU A 5 14.26 12.11 14.24
N PHE A 6 13.72 13.07 15.02
CA PHE A 6 12.27 13.25 15.20
C PHE A 6 11.57 13.99 14.05
N ASN A 7 12.33 14.56 13.11
CA ASN A 7 11.79 15.33 11.98
C ASN A 7 12.19 14.74 10.62
N THR A 8 12.61 13.47 10.59
CA THR A 8 13.02 12.79 9.36
C THR A 8 11.98 11.75 8.96
N HIS A 9 11.45 11.88 7.75
CA HIS A 9 10.61 10.85 7.13
C HIS A 9 11.40 10.09 6.07
N SER A 10 11.38 8.76 6.14
CA SER A 10 12.02 7.89 5.16
C SER A 10 10.97 7.15 4.34
N PHE A 11 11.21 7.04 3.03
CA PHE A 11 10.32 6.37 2.09
C PHE A 11 11.11 5.39 1.22
N ILE A 12 10.55 4.22 0.98
CA ILE A 12 11.08 3.24 0.02
C ILE A 12 10.10 3.14 -1.14
N VAL A 13 10.59 3.39 -2.37
CA VAL A 13 9.81 3.20 -3.60
C VAL A 13 10.39 2.03 -4.37
N LYS A 14 9.56 1.02 -4.66
CA LYS A 14 9.91 -0.05 -5.60
C LYS A 14 9.09 0.12 -6.87
N ILE A 15 9.74 -0.03 -8.03
CA ILE A 15 9.15 0.15 -9.35
C ILE A 15 9.51 -1.07 -10.19
N TRP A 16 8.56 -1.56 -10.98
CA TRP A 16 8.75 -2.65 -11.93
C TRP A 16 7.92 -2.40 -13.20
N LEU A 17 8.30 -3.03 -14.31
CA LEU A 17 7.51 -3.04 -15.52
C LEU A 17 6.52 -4.21 -15.47
N GLU A 18 5.28 -3.94 -15.85
CA GLU A 18 4.29 -4.97 -16.16
C GLU A 18 4.39 -5.24 -17.67
N GLU A 19 4.86 -6.43 -18.04
CA GLU A 19 4.98 -6.84 -19.44
C GLU A 19 3.60 -6.95 -20.10
N PRO A 20 3.45 -6.46 -21.34
CA PRO A 20 2.19 -6.55 -22.05
C PRO A 20 1.87 -8.02 -22.37
N ALA A 21 0.71 -8.51 -21.94
CA ALA A 21 0.25 -9.89 -22.20
C ALA A 21 0.02 -10.23 -23.69
N VAL A 22 0.02 -9.24 -24.58
CA VAL A 22 -0.19 -9.41 -26.03
C VAL A 22 0.62 -8.33 -26.76
N ASP A 23 1.36 -8.76 -27.78
CA ASP A 23 2.14 -7.90 -28.69
C ASP A 23 1.31 -6.66 -29.10
N ASN A 24 1.86 -5.47 -28.83
CA ASN A 24 1.36 -4.12 -29.14
C ASN A 24 0.87 -3.24 -27.98
N ARG A 25 0.90 -3.67 -26.71
CA ARG A 25 0.68 -2.74 -25.58
C ARG A 25 2.01 -2.12 -25.11
N ARG A 26 2.04 -0.79 -24.93
CA ARG A 26 3.19 -0.10 -24.31
C ARG A 26 3.40 -0.65 -22.90
N ALA A 27 4.65 -0.99 -22.56
CA ALA A 27 5.01 -1.42 -21.21
C ALA A 27 4.49 -0.39 -20.19
N THR A 28 3.76 -0.88 -19.19
CA THR A 28 3.23 -0.01 -18.13
C THR A 28 3.96 -0.32 -16.85
N TRP A 29 4.47 0.71 -16.17
CA TRP A 29 5.13 0.49 -14.88
C TRP A 29 4.10 0.40 -13.75
N ARG A 30 4.50 -0.30 -12.70
CA ARG A 30 3.83 -0.42 -11.41
C ARG A 30 4.83 -0.18 -10.31
N GLY A 31 4.33 0.14 -9.13
CA GLY A 31 5.20 0.35 -7.99
C GLY A 31 4.51 0.15 -6.67
N HIS A 32 5.28 0.29 -5.61
CA HIS A 32 4.75 0.59 -4.28
C HIS A 32 5.65 1.59 -3.58
N ILE A 33 5.05 2.40 -2.72
CA ILE A 33 5.75 3.26 -1.77
C ILE A 33 5.44 2.79 -0.35
N THR A 34 6.46 2.78 0.51
CA THR A 34 6.34 2.49 1.93
C THR A 34 6.93 3.63 2.73
N HIS A 35 6.17 4.18 3.68
CA HIS A 35 6.72 5.06 4.72
C HIS A 35 7.39 4.18 5.78
N VAL A 36 8.70 4.33 5.96
CA VAL A 36 9.51 3.43 6.79
C VAL A 36 9.10 3.51 8.27
N PRO A 37 8.96 4.70 8.89
CA PRO A 37 8.56 4.80 10.30
C PRO A 37 7.18 4.22 10.62
N SER A 38 6.16 4.42 9.77
CA SER A 38 4.79 3.93 10.05
C SER A 38 4.50 2.55 9.48
N GLY A 39 5.32 2.05 8.55
CA GLY A 39 5.04 0.85 7.77
C GLY A 39 3.92 1.00 6.73
N GLU A 40 3.27 2.17 6.63
CA GLU A 40 2.19 2.41 5.66
C GLU A 40 2.70 2.18 4.24
N ARG A 41 2.00 1.34 3.48
CA ARG A 41 2.36 0.99 2.11
C ARG A 41 1.22 1.25 1.14
N ARG A 42 1.54 1.81 -0.03
CA ARG A 42 0.57 2.10 -1.09
C ARG A 42 1.05 1.62 -2.45
N TYR A 43 0.14 1.03 -3.22
CA TYR A 43 0.39 0.62 -4.60
C TYR A 43 0.39 1.83 -5.55
N LEU A 44 1.28 1.81 -6.54
CA LEU A 44 1.52 2.89 -7.48
C LEU A 44 1.20 2.48 -8.92
N LYS A 45 0.44 3.32 -9.61
CA LYS A 45 0.08 3.23 -11.03
C LYS A 45 0.57 4.44 -11.84
N ASN A 46 1.00 5.52 -11.18
CA ASN A 46 1.54 6.72 -11.79
C ASN A 46 2.40 7.52 -10.78
N LEU A 47 3.19 8.48 -11.28
CA LEU A 47 4.15 9.23 -10.46
C LEU A 47 3.48 10.18 -9.48
N TRP A 48 2.29 10.69 -9.83
CA TRP A 48 1.54 11.60 -8.98
C TRP A 48 1.11 10.97 -7.67
N GLN A 49 0.93 9.65 -7.63
CA GLN A 49 0.63 8.92 -6.40
C GLN A 49 1.79 8.95 -5.40
N ILE A 50 3.06 9.01 -5.86
CA ILE A 50 4.22 9.20 -4.98
C ILE A 50 4.15 10.58 -4.33
N VAL A 51 3.91 11.60 -5.14
CA VAL A 51 3.77 12.99 -4.68
C VAL A 51 2.62 13.11 -3.68
N ALA A 52 1.46 12.54 -3.98
CA ALA A 52 0.29 12.56 -3.11
C ALA A 52 0.52 11.80 -1.79
N PHE A 53 1.37 10.78 -1.78
CA PHE A 53 1.73 10.04 -0.58
C PHE A 53 2.68 10.84 0.33
N ILE A 54 3.66 11.55 -0.24
CA ILE A 54 4.67 12.29 0.52
C ILE A 54 4.15 13.66 0.99
N ALA A 55 3.25 14.30 0.23
CA ALA A 55 2.80 15.66 0.49
C ALA A 55 2.24 15.92 1.92
N PRO A 56 1.42 15.03 2.53
CA PRO A 56 0.93 15.23 3.89
C PRO A 56 2.06 15.36 4.92
N TYR A 57 3.14 14.58 4.77
CA TYR A 57 4.31 14.63 5.65
C TYR A 57 5.06 15.96 5.50
N LEU A 58 5.24 16.45 4.27
CA LEU A 58 5.84 17.77 4.02
C LEU A 58 5.02 18.91 4.64
N ILE A 59 3.69 18.85 4.53
CA ILE A 59 2.79 19.85 5.12
C ILE A 59 2.85 19.82 6.64
N ALA A 60 2.87 18.62 7.24
CA ALA A 60 3.03 18.45 8.69
C ALA A 60 4.38 19.02 9.18
N MET A 61 5.43 18.98 8.36
CA MET A 61 6.71 19.64 8.62
C MET A 61 6.72 21.15 8.36
N GLY A 62 5.59 21.76 7.98
CA GLY A 62 5.46 23.21 7.75
C GLY A 62 5.84 23.68 6.34
N VAL A 63 6.07 22.77 5.38
CA VAL A 63 6.41 23.14 4.00
C VAL A 63 5.16 23.61 3.26
N LYS A 64 5.21 24.82 2.70
CA LYS A 64 4.18 25.35 1.80
C LYS A 64 4.33 24.75 0.40
N LEU A 65 3.60 23.66 0.14
CA LEU A 65 3.68 22.99 -1.15
C LEU A 65 2.72 23.63 -2.17
N ASN A 66 3.24 24.48 -3.07
CA ASN A 66 2.46 25.04 -4.20
C ASN A 66 1.90 23.95 -5.14
N LEU A 67 2.46 22.74 -5.09
CA LEU A 67 1.97 21.54 -5.78
C LEU A 67 0.66 21.00 -5.18
N TYR A 68 0.36 21.30 -3.91
CA TYR A 68 -0.82 20.81 -3.20
C TYR A 68 -2.13 21.35 -3.76
N LEU A 69 -2.14 22.59 -4.28
CA LEU A 69 -3.30 23.15 -5.00
C LEU A 69 -3.61 22.36 -6.29
N ARG A 70 -2.60 21.78 -6.96
CA ARG A 70 -2.79 20.89 -8.11
C ARG A 70 -3.19 19.46 -7.70
N LEU A 71 -2.78 19.01 -6.52
CA LEU A 71 -3.08 17.67 -5.99
C LEU A 71 -4.45 17.58 -5.30
N GLN A 72 -4.95 18.66 -4.69
CA GLN A 72 -6.28 18.73 -4.06
C GLN A 72 -7.41 18.42 -5.07
N GLY A 73 -7.30 18.91 -6.31
CA GLY A 73 -8.22 18.55 -7.41
C GLY A 73 -8.14 17.09 -7.88
N TRP A 74 -7.16 16.32 -7.38
CA TRP A 74 -6.97 14.90 -7.66
C TRP A 74 -7.36 14.02 -6.47
N LEU A 75 -7.11 14.45 -5.23
CA LEU A 75 -7.51 13.76 -3.99
C LEU A 75 -9.05 13.63 -3.85
N GLN A 76 -9.81 14.65 -4.28
CA GLN A 76 -11.27 14.61 -4.24
C GLN A 76 -11.88 13.50 -5.10
N ARG A 77 -11.16 13.00 -6.11
CA ARG A 77 -11.63 11.94 -7.02
C ARG A 77 -11.47 10.51 -6.48
N ARG A 78 -10.83 10.32 -5.32
CA ARG A 78 -10.42 8.99 -4.83
C ARG A 78 -11.05 8.52 -3.53
N LYS A 79 -11.80 9.38 -2.83
CA LYS A 79 -12.49 8.97 -1.60
C LYS A 79 -13.60 7.93 -1.85
N GLU A 80 -13.97 7.70 -3.11
CA GLU A 80 -15.00 6.72 -3.52
C GLU A 80 -14.46 5.31 -3.85
N GLU A 81 -13.15 5.11 -4.07
CA GLU A 81 -12.64 3.83 -4.60
C GLU A 81 -11.99 2.88 -3.55
N ASP A 82 -11.65 3.37 -2.35
CA ASP A 82 -10.88 2.60 -1.35
C ASP A 82 -11.71 1.99 -0.19
N ILE A 83 -13.05 2.01 -0.24
CA ILE A 83 -13.91 1.25 0.71
C ILE A 83 -13.92 -0.27 0.40
N GLY A 84 -13.15 -0.73 -0.60
CA GLY A 84 -13.31 -2.08 -1.16
C GLY A 84 -12.18 -3.09 -0.93
N ARG A 85 -11.12 -2.83 -0.16
CA ARG A 85 -10.04 -3.82 0.04
C ARG A 85 -9.39 -3.76 1.42
N GLU A 86 -10.08 -4.32 2.41
CA GLU A 86 -9.42 -4.94 3.56
C GLU A 86 -9.28 -6.45 3.31
N GLN A 87 -8.04 -6.91 3.19
CA GLN A 87 -7.56 -8.26 3.48
C GLN A 87 -6.07 -8.10 3.84
N PRO A 88 -5.44 -8.97 4.66
CA PRO A 88 -5.82 -10.37 4.94
C PRO A 88 -5.63 -10.81 6.42
N GLN A 89 -6.09 -12.02 6.78
CA GLN A 89 -5.24 -13.03 7.45
C GLN A 89 -5.92 -14.41 7.48
N SER A 90 -5.34 -15.36 6.75
CA SER A 90 -5.66 -16.78 6.79
C SER A 90 -4.86 -17.43 7.92
N ASP A 91 -5.53 -17.84 8.99
CA ASP A 91 -4.95 -18.75 9.98
C ASP A 91 -5.31 -20.19 9.59
N GLU A 92 -4.32 -20.88 9.01
CA GLU A 92 -4.30 -22.32 8.85
C GLU A 92 -3.18 -22.82 9.77
N THR A 93 -3.52 -23.56 10.82
CA THR A 93 -2.81 -24.75 11.38
C THR A 93 -3.39 -25.09 12.74
N THR A 94 -4.04 -26.25 12.88
CA THR A 94 -3.58 -27.37 13.72
C THR A 94 -4.62 -28.50 13.61
N GLY A 95 -4.16 -29.66 13.14
CA GLY A 95 -4.99 -30.84 12.90
C GLY A 95 -5.61 -31.42 14.17
N GLU A 96 -6.79 -31.99 14.01
CA GLU A 96 -7.42 -32.85 15.00
C GLU A 96 -7.69 -34.23 14.41
N VAL A 97 -7.37 -35.22 15.23
CA VAL A 97 -7.13 -36.62 14.93
C VAL A 97 -8.43 -37.37 14.65
N ILE A 98 -8.43 -38.15 13.57
CA ILE A 98 -9.53 -39.04 13.20
C ILE A 98 -9.52 -40.25 14.15
N HIS A 99 -10.53 -40.39 15.01
CA HIS A 99 -10.81 -41.63 15.74
C HIS A 99 -11.85 -42.47 15.00
N PRO A 100 -11.60 -43.76 14.70
CA PRO A 100 -12.63 -44.66 14.20
C PRO A 100 -13.43 -45.26 15.36
N THR A 101 -14.72 -44.97 15.44
CA THR A 101 -15.64 -45.66 16.37
C THR A 101 -16.24 -46.89 15.70
N ILE A 102 -15.86 -48.04 16.23
CA ILE A 102 -16.35 -49.38 15.91
C ILE A 102 -17.81 -49.53 16.39
N ARG A 103 -18.66 -50.14 15.56
CA ARG A 103 -20.02 -50.61 15.90
C ARG A 103 -19.97 -51.65 17.04
N SER A 104 -20.84 -51.50 18.04
CA SER A 104 -21.31 -52.62 18.86
C SER A 104 -22.83 -52.60 18.96
N SER A 105 -23.37 -53.80 18.76
CA SER A 105 -24.76 -54.21 18.71
C SER A 105 -25.56 -53.92 19.99
N GLY A 106 -26.85 -53.70 19.80
CA GLY A 106 -27.93 -53.75 20.78
C GLY A 106 -29.24 -53.94 20.03
#